data_AF-A0A161MIH9-F1
#
_entry.id   AF-A0A161MIH9-F1
#
_cell.length_a   1.000
_cell.length_b   1.000
_cell.length_c   1.000
_cell.angle_alpha   90.00
_cell.angle_beta   90.00
_cell.angle_gamma   90.00
#
_symmetry.space_group_name_H-M   'P 1'
#
loop_
_entity.id
_entity.type
_entity.pdbx_description
1 polymer ?
#
loop_
_entity_poly.entity_id
_entity_poly.type
_entity_poly.pdbx_seq_one_letter_code
_entity_poly.pdbx_strand_id
1 'polypeptide(L)'
;RCDAVRDCGDGSDEMNCEEQGCLGNFQCKSGECLRRSLVCDSSPHCSDASDENDCENWKCNFDELRCPNSGQCIPVLWKCDGKGDCKIMRMNLNAENPAQMMNSFAQKVAAYHIIVLAMVKMIV
;
A
#
# COMPACT_ATOMS: atom_id res chain seq x y z
N ARG A 1 1.82 -8.91 -25.37
CA ARG A 1 1.17 -8.29 -24.20
C ARG A 1 2.32 -8.16 -23.23
N CYS A 2 2.80 -6.95 -22.94
CA CYS A 2 4.05 -6.78 -22.21
C CYS A 2 3.81 -6.98 -20.71
N ASP A 3 3.88 -8.21 -20.22
CA ASP A 3 3.78 -8.52 -18.79
C ASP A 3 4.96 -9.32 -18.24
N ALA A 4 6.09 -9.29 -18.98
CA ALA A 4 7.35 -9.99 -18.68
C ALA A 4 7.20 -11.52 -18.66
N VAL A 5 6.11 -12.03 -19.24
CA VAL A 5 5.90 -13.46 -19.48
C VAL A 5 5.94 -13.69 -20.97
N ARG A 6 6.73 -14.67 -21.39
CA ARG A 6 6.78 -15.09 -22.78
C ARG A 6 5.53 -15.90 -23.12
N ASP A 7 4.46 -15.22 -23.49
CA ASP A 7 3.21 -15.80 -23.97
C ASP A 7 3.31 -16.26 -25.43
N CYS A 8 4.13 -15.60 -26.26
CA CYS A 8 4.36 -16.00 -27.65
C CYS A 8 5.63 -16.86 -27.82
N GLY A 9 5.56 -17.87 -28.69
CA GLY A 9 6.68 -18.80 -28.95
C GLY A 9 7.97 -18.12 -29.43
N ASP A 10 7.86 -16.98 -30.10
CA ASP A 10 8.97 -16.14 -30.56
C ASP A 10 9.35 -15.02 -29.58
N GLY A 11 8.60 -14.81 -28.50
CA GLY A 11 8.81 -13.74 -27.52
C GLY A 11 8.52 -12.35 -28.04
N SER A 12 7.83 -12.25 -29.19
CA SER A 12 7.46 -10.98 -29.81
C SER A 12 6.50 -10.15 -28.97
N ASP A 13 5.76 -10.80 -28.08
CA ASP A 13 4.87 -10.21 -27.11
C ASP A 13 5.56 -9.35 -26.05
N GLU A 14 6.88 -9.53 -25.90
CA GLU A 14 7.80 -8.78 -25.04
C GLU A 14 8.85 -7.97 -25.85
N MET A 15 8.77 -7.99 -27.19
CA MET A 15 9.65 -7.19 -28.06
C MET A 15 8.97 -5.87 -28.46
N ASN A 16 9.72 -4.77 -28.45
CA ASN A 16 9.25 -3.44 -28.84
C ASN A 16 8.15 -2.84 -27.92
N CYS A 17 8.28 -3.03 -26.61
CA CYS A 17 7.46 -2.35 -25.60
C CYS A 17 7.93 -0.90 -25.33
N GLU A 18 8.80 -0.31 -26.19
CA GLU A 18 9.43 1.01 -26.02
C GLU A 18 8.43 2.17 -25.90
N GLU A 19 7.20 2.01 -26.39
CA GLU A 19 6.11 2.99 -26.23
C GLU A 19 4.96 2.50 -25.31
N GLN A 20 5.03 1.27 -24.83
CA GLN A 20 4.10 0.70 -23.85
C GLN A 20 4.86 0.45 -22.55
N GLY A 21 5.38 1.53 -21.96
CA GLY A 21 6.06 1.50 -20.66
C GLY A 21 5.28 0.65 -19.68
N CYS A 22 5.99 -0.22 -18.95
CA CYS A 22 5.47 -1.29 -18.08
C CYS A 22 4.04 -0.96 -17.61
N LEU A 23 3.01 -1.48 -18.28
CA LEU A 23 1.63 -0.99 -18.15
C LEU A 23 1.17 -1.11 -16.69
N GLY A 24 1.12 0.01 -15.97
CA GLY A 24 0.78 0.07 -14.54
C GLY A 24 1.88 -0.44 -13.59
N ASN A 25 3.11 -0.62 -14.08
CA ASN A 25 4.26 -1.22 -13.41
C ASN A 25 5.48 -0.28 -13.44
N PHE A 26 6.51 -0.57 -12.64
CA PHE A 26 7.75 0.20 -12.59
C PHE A 26 8.76 -0.36 -13.60
N GLN A 27 9.47 0.53 -14.28
CA GLN A 27 10.55 0.15 -15.19
C GLN A 27 11.90 0.44 -14.53
N CYS A 28 12.69 -0.61 -14.33
CA CYS A 28 14.08 -0.50 -13.90
C CYS A 28 14.90 0.28 -14.94
N LYS A 29 15.99 0.93 -14.53
CA LYS A 29 16.92 1.53 -15.51
C LYS A 29 17.68 0.47 -16.30
N SER A 30 17.76 -0.76 -15.78
CA SER A 30 18.21 -1.96 -16.53
C SER A 30 17.27 -2.35 -17.68
N GLY A 31 16.03 -1.83 -17.70
CA GLY A 31 15.01 -2.15 -18.70
C GLY A 31 14.00 -3.21 -18.24
N GLU A 32 14.18 -3.80 -17.06
CA GLU A 32 13.25 -4.79 -16.49
C GLU A 32 11.96 -4.15 -16.00
N CYS A 33 10.83 -4.86 -16.08
CA CYS A 33 9.54 -4.41 -15.56
C CYS A 33 9.23 -5.11 -14.23
N LEU A 34 8.92 -4.34 -13.21
CA LEU A 34 8.56 -4.82 -11.88
C LEU A 34 7.14 -4.43 -11.51
N ARG A 35 6.48 -5.31 -10.75
CA ARG A 35 5.22 -4.95 -10.10
C ARG A 35 5.46 -3.84 -9.10
N ARG A 36 4.51 -2.91 -8.97
CA ARG A 36 4.57 -1.80 -8.00
C ARG A 36 4.79 -2.26 -6.56
N SER A 37 4.34 -3.46 -6.21
CA SER A 37 4.52 -4.06 -4.88
C SER A 37 5.98 -4.42 -4.54
N LEU A 38 6.84 -4.53 -5.55
CA LEU A 38 8.27 -4.84 -5.44
C LEU A 38 9.15 -3.59 -5.45
N VAL A 39 8.56 -2.40 -5.64
CA VAL A 39 9.28 -1.14 -5.63
C VAL A 39 9.35 -0.64 -4.20
N CYS A 40 10.55 -0.25 -3.76
CA CYS A 40 10.81 0.25 -2.42
C CYS A 40 10.37 -0.72 -1.32
N ASP A 41 10.61 -2.00 -1.54
CA ASP A 41 10.23 -3.08 -0.63
C ASP A 41 11.42 -3.58 0.23
N SER A 42 12.53 -2.85 0.18
CA SER A 42 13.81 -3.14 0.86
C SER A 42 14.58 -4.32 0.31
N SER A 43 14.20 -4.84 -0.86
CA SER A 43 14.93 -5.90 -1.56
C SER A 43 15.18 -5.47 -3.02
N PRO A 44 16.43 -5.54 -3.51
CA PRO A 44 16.70 -5.22 -4.91
C PRO A 44 16.15 -6.33 -5.81
N HIS A 45 15.21 -5.98 -6.68
CA HIS A 45 14.66 -6.85 -7.72
C HIS A 45 15.16 -6.49 -9.10
N CYS A 46 15.53 -5.22 -9.34
CA CYS A 46 16.22 -4.86 -10.57
C CYS A 46 17.67 -5.36 -10.53
N SER A 47 18.20 -5.73 -11.70
CA SER A 47 19.62 -6.05 -11.87
C SER A 47 20.57 -4.91 -11.48
N ASP A 48 20.08 -3.67 -11.54
CA ASP A 48 20.78 -2.44 -11.14
C ASP A 48 20.29 -1.87 -9.79
N ALA A 49 19.41 -2.58 -9.08
CA ALA A 49 18.74 -2.15 -7.85
C ALA A 49 18.01 -0.79 -7.97
N SER A 50 17.60 -0.40 -9.17
CA SER A 50 16.90 0.88 -9.38
C SER A 50 15.52 0.96 -8.74
N ASP A 51 14.91 -0.16 -8.39
CA ASP A 51 13.65 -0.27 -7.67
C ASP A 51 13.72 0.16 -6.20
N GLU A 52 14.91 0.18 -5.61
CA GLU A 52 15.15 0.63 -4.24
C GLU A 52 15.76 2.04 -4.18
N ASN A 53 15.86 2.70 -5.33
CA ASN A 53 16.40 4.05 -5.46
C ASN A 53 15.26 5.08 -5.55
N ASP A 54 15.42 6.22 -4.87
CA ASP A 54 14.48 7.36 -4.92
C ASP A 54 13.05 7.07 -4.39
N CYS A 55 12.96 6.23 -3.36
CA CYS A 55 11.71 5.87 -2.68
C CYS A 55 10.98 7.01 -1.98
N GLU A 56 11.61 8.18 -1.86
CA GLU A 56 10.99 9.41 -1.34
C GLU A 56 10.05 10.03 -2.37
N ASN A 57 10.40 9.97 -3.66
CA ASN A 57 9.61 10.50 -4.76
C ASN A 57 8.62 9.48 -5.34
N TRP A 58 8.76 8.20 -4.99
CA TRP A 58 7.83 7.15 -5.40
C TRP A 58 6.43 7.36 -4.80
N LYS A 59 5.43 7.54 -5.69
CA LYS A 59 4.04 7.75 -5.31
C LYS A 59 3.23 6.47 -5.49
N CYS A 60 2.51 6.09 -4.45
CA CYS A 60 1.51 5.02 -4.51
C CYS A 60 0.27 5.49 -5.30
N ASN A 61 -0.46 4.53 -5.87
CA ASN A 61 -1.75 4.80 -6.52
C ASN A 61 -2.80 5.24 -5.50
N PHE A 62 -3.93 5.74 -5.99
CA PHE A 62 -5.02 6.23 -5.14
C PHE A 62 -5.62 5.14 -4.21
N ASP A 63 -5.59 3.89 -4.64
CA ASP A 63 -6.06 2.69 -3.93
C ASP A 63 -4.94 1.95 -3.16
N GLU A 64 -3.74 2.55 -3.11
CA GLU A 64 -2.58 2.02 -2.41
C GLU A 64 -2.18 2.95 -1.23
N LEU A 65 -1.51 2.37 -0.24
CA LEU A 65 -0.99 3.05 0.93
C LEU A 65 0.51 2.83 1.02
N ARG A 66 1.25 3.91 1.28
CA ARG A 66 2.71 3.87 1.47
C ARG A 66 3.07 3.38 2.86
N CYS A 67 3.86 2.33 2.94
CA CYS A 67 4.42 1.82 4.18
C CYS A 67 5.36 2.88 4.80
N PRO A 68 5.24 3.17 6.11
CA PRO A 68 5.93 4.29 6.75
C PRO A 68 7.45 4.17 6.77
N ASN A 69 8.01 2.94 6.71
CA ASN A 69 9.45 2.70 6.83
C ASN A 69 10.12 2.21 5.54
N SER A 70 9.41 1.49 4.67
CA SER A 70 9.96 0.97 3.41
C SER A 70 9.73 1.89 2.23
N GLY A 71 8.62 2.63 2.20
CA GLY A 71 8.16 3.28 0.97
C GLY A 71 7.39 2.35 0.03
N GLN A 72 7.27 1.06 0.39
CA GLN A 72 6.47 0.06 -0.33
C GLN A 72 5.00 0.48 -0.43
N CYS A 73 4.37 0.24 -1.57
CA CYS A 73 2.94 0.48 -1.78
C CYS A 73 2.16 -0.83 -1.58
N ILE A 74 1.17 -0.80 -0.69
CA ILE A 74 0.25 -1.93 -0.44
C ILE A 74 -1.20 -1.52 -0.71
N PRO A 75 -2.11 -2.42 -1.12
CA PRO A 75 -3.52 -2.09 -1.27
C PRO A 75 -4.12 -1.54 0.04
N VAL A 76 -4.99 -0.53 -0.06
CA VAL A 76 -5.70 0.02 1.11
C VAL A 76 -6.52 -1.05 1.84
N LEU A 77 -6.99 -2.08 1.12
CA LEU A 77 -7.71 -3.22 1.68
C LEU A 77 -6.88 -4.07 2.67
N TRP A 78 -5.55 -4.00 2.60
CA TRP A 78 -4.64 -4.75 3.49
C TRP A 78 -4.33 -3.98 4.77
N LYS A 79 -4.81 -2.74 4.88
CA LYS A 79 -4.65 -1.96 6.10
C LYS A 79 -5.43 -2.62 7.24
N CYS A 80 -4.71 -2.98 8.32
CA CYS A 80 -5.28 -3.53 9.55
C CYS A 80 -6.05 -4.84 9.35
N ASP A 81 -5.68 -5.65 8.35
CA ASP A 81 -6.29 -6.96 8.09
C ASP A 81 -5.79 -8.06 9.06
N GLY A 82 -4.85 -7.71 9.94
CA GLY A 82 -4.22 -8.61 10.90
C GLY A 82 -2.97 -9.32 10.39
N LYS A 83 -2.49 -8.98 9.18
CA LYS A 83 -1.24 -9.50 8.60
C LYS A 83 -0.16 -8.42 8.58
N GLY A 84 1.08 -8.90 8.42
CA GLY A 84 2.25 -8.05 8.28
C GLY A 84 2.53 -7.80 6.81
N ASP A 85 1.82 -6.85 6.20
CA ASP A 85 1.90 -6.63 4.75
C ASP A 85 3.08 -5.77 4.30
N CYS A 86 3.54 -4.85 5.17
CA CYS A 86 4.77 -4.11 4.90
C CYS A 86 5.98 -5.03 5.14
N LYS A 87 6.91 -5.11 4.18
CA LYS A 87 8.12 -5.95 4.31
C LYS A 87 9.06 -5.55 5.47
N ILE A 88 8.84 -4.39 6.10
CA ILE A 88 9.51 -3.98 7.35
C ILE A 88 8.54 -3.97 8.55
N MET A 89 7.62 -4.92 8.63
CA MET A 89 6.90 -5.20 9.88
C MET A 89 7.82 -5.93 10.85
N ARG A 90 8.81 -5.20 11.35
CA ARG A 90 9.32 -5.38 12.71
C ARG A 90 8.55 -4.44 13.64
N MET A 91 7.22 -4.49 13.57
CA MET A 91 6.40 -3.90 14.62
C MET A 91 6.45 -4.86 15.80
N ASN A 92 7.20 -4.45 16.83
CA ASN A 92 6.84 -4.81 18.20
C ASN A 92 5.32 -4.72 18.31
N LEU A 93 4.72 -5.85 18.71
CA LEU A 93 3.32 -6.05 19.10
C LEU A 93 2.59 -4.73 19.37
N ASN A 94 1.65 -4.37 18.50
CA ASN A 94 0.39 -3.69 18.79
C ASN A 94 -0.37 -3.49 17.47
N ALA A 95 -0.85 -4.60 16.90
CA ALA A 95 -2.04 -4.54 16.08
C ALA A 95 -3.19 -4.18 17.01
N GLU A 96 -3.48 -2.89 17.15
CA GLU A 96 -4.76 -2.46 17.71
C GLU A 96 -5.85 -3.06 16.81
N ASN A 97 -6.55 -4.02 17.41
CA ASN A 97 -7.53 -4.92 16.83
C ASN A 97 -8.50 -4.15 15.91
N PRO A 98 -8.89 -4.66 14.73
CA PRO A 98 -9.95 -4.04 13.91
C PRO A 98 -11.27 -3.81 14.67
N ALA A 99 -11.49 -4.48 15.82
CA ALA A 99 -12.56 -4.17 16.76
C ALA A 99 -12.45 -2.78 17.43
N GLN A 100 -11.29 -2.13 17.45
CA GLN A 100 -11.09 -0.79 18.03
C GLN A 100 -11.49 0.34 17.07
N MET A 101 -11.51 0.10 15.75
CA MET A 101 -11.90 1.14 14.80
C MET A 101 -13.43 1.38 14.78
N MET A 102 -14.24 0.41 15.19
CA MET A 102 -15.68 0.60 15.41
C MET A 102 -16.02 1.22 16.79
N ASN A 103 -15.05 1.33 17.70
CA ASN A 103 -15.29 1.84 19.05
C ASN A 103 -15.17 3.38 19.18
N SER A 104 -14.41 4.05 18.29
CA SER A 104 -14.26 5.53 18.36
C SER A 104 -15.55 6.28 18.00
N PHE A 105 -16.35 5.75 17.07
CA PHE A 105 -17.62 6.36 16.68
C PHE A 105 -18.70 6.14 17.75
N ALA A 106 -18.78 4.92 18.30
CA ALA A 106 -19.71 4.58 19.38
C ALA A 106 -19.45 5.38 20.67
N GLN A 107 -18.18 5.58 21.07
CA GLN A 107 -17.83 6.39 22.25
C GLN A 107 -18.19 7.88 22.07
N LYS A 108 -18.01 8.44 20.87
CA LYS A 108 -18.38 9.84 20.59
C LYS A 108 -19.90 10.05 20.62
N VAL A 109 -20.68 9.11 20.08
CA VAL A 109 -22.15 9.16 20.11
C VAL A 109 -22.68 9.00 21.53
N ALA A 110 -22.12 8.08 22.32
CA ALA A 110 -22.52 7.88 23.72
C ALA A 110 -22.24 9.11 24.59
N ALA A 111 -21.08 9.74 24.43
CA ALA A 111 -20.74 10.98 25.15
C ALA A 111 -21.70 12.12 24.81
N TYR A 112 -22.03 12.30 23.51
CA TYR A 112 -23.01 13.30 23.08
C TYR A 112 -24.40 13.05 23.69
N HIS A 113 -24.86 11.80 23.69
CA HIS A 113 -26.16 11.43 24.25
C HIS A 113 -26.25 11.68 25.77
N ILE A 114 -25.17 11.41 26.51
CA ILE A 114 -25.08 11.68 27.96
C ILE A 114 -25.09 13.19 28.24
N ILE A 115 -24.34 13.98 27.46
CA ILE A 115 -24.28 15.44 27.61
C ILE A 115 -25.67 16.06 27.36
N VAL A 116 -26.36 15.63 26.30
CA VAL A 116 -27.71 16.13 25.99
C VAL A 116 -28.70 15.79 27.11
N LEU A 117 -28.66 14.56 27.65
CA LEU A 117 -29.51 14.16 28.78
C LEU A 117 -29.20 14.93 30.07
N ALA A 118 -27.92 15.23 30.33
CA ALA A 118 -27.50 16.03 31.49
C ALA A 118 -27.98 17.48 31.37
N MET A 119 -27.89 18.07 30.17
CA MET A 119 -28.39 19.43 29.92
C MET A 119 -29.91 19.52 30.08
N VAL A 120 -30.67 18.53 29.58
CA VAL A 120 -32.14 18.50 29.74
C VAL A 120 -32.55 18.36 31.21
N LYS A 121 -31.80 17.58 32.02
CA LYS A 121 -32.03 17.46 33.47
C LYS A 121 -31.69 18.71 34.28
N MET A 122 -30.90 19.65 33.74
CA MET A 122 -30.60 20.92 34.41
C MET A 122 -31.60 22.03 34.05
N ILE A 123 -32.51 21.78 33.11
CA ILE A 123 -33.55 22.72 32.66
C ILE A 123 -34.92 22.40 33.30
N VAL A 124 -35.06 21.26 33.99
CA VAL A 124 -36.26 20.86 34.75
C VAL A 124 -36.01 20.91 36.24
#